data_AF-A0A7L0MB33-F1
#
_entry.id   AF-A0A7L0MB33-F1
#
_cell.length_a   1.000
_cell.length_b   1.000
_cell.length_c   1.000
_cell.angle_alpha   90.00
_cell.angle_beta   90.00
_cell.angle_gamma   90.00
#
_symmetry.space_group_name_H-M   'P 1'
#
loop_
_entity.id
_entity.type
_entity.pdbx_description
1 polymer ?
#
loop_
_entity_poly.entity_id
_entity_poly.type
_entity_poly.pdbx_seq_one_letter_code
_entity_poly.pdbx_strand_id
1 'polypeptide(L)'
;YLLFLFARKSVIQLDLANTKKALIVPAFETLRYRLSFPKSKAELLSMLDMGTLFTFRYHVWTKGHAPTNFAKWRTATTPYRVEWEADFEPYVVVRKDCPEYDRRFVGFGWNKVAHIMELDAQEYEFTVLPNAYMIHMPHAPSFDITKFRSNKQYRICLKTLKEEFQQDMSRHYGFAALKYLTAE
;
A
#
# COMPACT_ATOMS: atom_id res chain seq x y z
N TYR A 1 9.08 7.73 -16.43
CA TYR A 1 8.72 9.08 -16.91
C TYR A 1 7.23 9.37 -16.73
N LEU A 2 6.32 8.50 -17.21
CA LEU A 2 4.87 8.73 -17.14
C LEU A 2 4.29 8.77 -15.71
N LEU A 3 4.72 7.88 -14.81
CA LEU A 3 4.27 7.86 -13.42
C LEU A 3 4.51 9.19 -12.71
N PHE A 4 5.73 9.71 -12.77
CA PHE A 4 6.12 10.95 -12.10
C PHE A 4 5.31 12.15 -12.60
N LEU A 5 5.13 12.26 -13.91
CA LEU A 5 4.34 13.35 -14.51
C LEU A 5 2.87 13.28 -14.11
N PHE A 6 2.27 12.09 -14.14
CA PHE A 6 0.87 11.92 -13.75
C PHE A 6 0.68 12.20 -12.26
N ALA A 7 1.50 11.59 -11.40
CA ALA A 7 1.44 11.79 -9.95
C ALA A 7 1.59 13.28 -9.59
N ARG A 8 2.55 13.99 -10.20
CA ARG A 8 2.73 15.44 -9.98
C ARG A 8 1.51 16.26 -10.40
N LYS A 9 0.85 15.91 -11.52
CA LYS A 9 -0.41 16.56 -11.92
C LYS A 9 -1.53 16.26 -10.92
N SER A 10 -1.65 15.01 -10.48
CA SER A 10 -2.66 14.61 -9.49
C SER A 10 -2.48 15.30 -8.13
N VAL A 11 -1.24 15.54 -7.69
CA VAL A 11 -0.93 16.31 -6.46
C VAL A 11 -1.58 17.70 -6.49
N ILE A 12 -1.50 18.39 -7.64
CA ILE A 12 -2.09 19.72 -7.81
C ILE A 12 -3.60 19.62 -7.98
N GLN A 13 -4.08 18.75 -8.88
CA GLN A 13 -5.50 18.62 -9.21
C GLN A 13 -6.36 18.15 -8.05
N LEU A 14 -5.81 17.32 -7.16
CA LEU A 14 -6.51 16.80 -5.99
C LEU A 14 -6.24 17.61 -4.73
N ASP A 15 -5.55 18.75 -4.86
CA ASP A 15 -5.23 19.67 -3.76
C ASP A 15 -4.57 18.99 -2.56
N LEU A 16 -3.55 18.15 -2.84
CA LEU A 16 -2.82 17.43 -1.79
C LEU A 16 -2.08 18.37 -0.83
N ALA A 17 -1.83 19.62 -1.24
CA ALA A 17 -1.19 20.62 -0.39
C ALA A 17 -2.07 21.01 0.80
N ASN A 18 -3.39 21.08 0.63
CA ASN A 18 -4.31 21.57 1.66
C ASN A 18 -5.26 20.49 2.19
N THR A 19 -5.30 19.30 1.59
CA THR A 19 -6.18 18.21 2.01
C THR A 19 -5.42 17.02 2.56
N LYS A 20 -6.00 16.32 3.54
CA LYS A 20 -5.49 15.04 4.05
C LYS A 20 -5.86 13.92 3.08
N LYS A 21 -5.02 13.72 2.07
CA LYS A 21 -5.21 12.65 1.08
C LYS A 21 -3.98 11.75 1.02
N ALA A 22 -4.23 10.47 0.81
CA ALA A 22 -3.22 9.48 0.48
C ALA A 22 -3.50 8.98 -0.93
N LEU A 23 -2.71 9.45 -1.91
CA LEU A 23 -2.89 9.08 -3.30
C LEU A 23 -2.25 7.71 -3.54
N ILE A 24 -3.08 6.68 -3.65
CA ILE A 24 -2.63 5.31 -3.89
C ILE A 24 -2.15 5.16 -5.33
N VAL A 25 -0.94 4.62 -5.49
CA VAL A 25 -0.37 4.18 -6.76
C VAL A 25 -0.46 2.66 -6.83
N PRO A 26 -1.38 2.10 -7.66
CA PRO A 26 -1.53 0.66 -7.79
C PRO A 26 -0.22 -0.02 -8.22
N ALA A 27 0.08 -1.12 -7.53
CA ALA A 27 1.27 -1.91 -7.77
C ALA A 27 0.92 -3.22 -8.46
N PHE A 28 1.76 -3.59 -9.41
CA PHE A 28 1.73 -4.85 -10.13
C PHE A 28 3.07 -5.56 -9.95
N GLU A 29 3.15 -6.83 -10.30
CA GLU A 29 4.40 -7.60 -10.28
C GLU A 29 4.55 -8.47 -11.51
N THR A 30 5.79 -8.76 -11.85
CA THR A 30 6.13 -9.82 -12.80
C THR A 30 6.94 -10.89 -12.10
N LEU A 31 6.80 -12.14 -12.55
CA LEU A 31 7.66 -13.25 -12.14
C LEU A 31 8.88 -13.40 -13.06
N ARG A 32 8.98 -12.56 -14.10
CA ARG A 32 10.06 -12.61 -15.10
C ARG A 32 11.17 -11.63 -14.72
N TYR A 33 12.43 -12.06 -14.82
CA TYR A 33 13.59 -11.19 -14.60
C TYR A 33 13.81 -10.13 -15.68
N ARG A 34 13.16 -10.29 -16.84
CA ARG A 34 13.17 -9.32 -17.94
C ARG A 34 11.74 -8.91 -18.25
N LEU A 35 11.54 -7.60 -18.38
CA LEU A 35 10.25 -7.00 -18.67
C LEU A 35 10.43 -5.84 -19.64
N SER A 36 9.66 -5.85 -20.73
CA SER A 36 9.41 -4.63 -21.49
C SER A 36 8.35 -3.85 -20.73
N PHE A 37 8.73 -2.76 -20.08
CA PHE A 37 7.80 -1.97 -19.29
C PHE A 37 6.68 -1.40 -20.18
N PRO A 38 5.39 -1.57 -19.80
CA PRO A 38 4.30 -1.02 -20.55
C PRO A 38 4.39 0.51 -20.58
N LYS A 39 4.10 1.08 -21.75
CA LYS A 39 4.11 2.53 -22.00
C LYS A 39 2.74 3.17 -21.77
N SER A 40 1.70 2.37 -21.58
CA SER A 40 0.34 2.83 -21.36
C SER A 40 -0.43 1.92 -20.42
N LYS A 41 -1.57 2.38 -19.91
CA LYS A 41 -2.49 1.54 -19.15
C LYS A 41 -3.04 0.39 -20.00
N ALA A 42 -3.35 0.65 -21.27
CA ALA A 42 -3.85 -0.36 -22.20
C ALA A 42 -2.85 -1.51 -22.40
N GLU A 43 -1.56 -1.19 -22.59
CA GLU A 43 -0.50 -2.21 -22.66
C GLU A 43 -0.41 -3.01 -21.35
N LEU A 44 -0.46 -2.34 -20.20
CA LEU A 44 -0.44 -3.02 -18.91
C LEU A 44 -1.64 -3.97 -18.74
N LEU A 45 -2.85 -3.55 -19.16
CA LEU A 45 -4.05 -4.39 -19.12
C LEU A 45 -3.90 -5.62 -20.01
N SER A 46 -3.38 -5.46 -21.23
CA SER A 46 -3.07 -6.58 -22.11
C SER A 46 -2.08 -7.56 -21.45
N MET A 47 -1.05 -7.04 -20.77
CA MET A 47 -0.08 -7.86 -20.05
C MET A 47 -0.69 -8.62 -18.85
N LEU A 48 -1.67 -8.03 -18.15
CA LEU A 48 -2.44 -8.70 -17.11
C LEU A 48 -3.30 -9.82 -17.71
N ASP A 49 -3.98 -9.56 -18.82
CA ASP A 49 -4.89 -10.52 -19.47
C ASP A 49 -4.13 -11.71 -20.06
N MET A 50 -2.90 -11.48 -20.52
CA MET A 50 -1.97 -12.54 -20.96
C MET A 50 -1.28 -13.28 -19.79
N GLY A 51 -1.51 -12.89 -18.53
CA GLY A 51 -0.88 -13.52 -17.36
C GLY A 51 0.64 -13.27 -17.27
N THR A 52 1.13 -12.18 -17.86
CA THR A 52 2.55 -11.78 -17.79
C THR A 52 2.85 -10.80 -16.66
N LEU A 53 1.82 -10.09 -16.21
CA LEU A 53 1.79 -9.30 -14.99
C LEU A 53 0.69 -9.82 -14.07
N PHE A 54 0.84 -9.54 -12.78
CA PHE A 54 -0.14 -9.80 -11.74
C PHE A 54 -0.32 -8.54 -10.89
N THR A 55 -1.42 -8.45 -10.14
CA THR A 55 -1.49 -7.45 -9.06
C THR A 55 -0.41 -7.75 -8.04
N PHE A 56 0.15 -6.74 -7.39
CA PHE A 56 1.30 -6.96 -6.51
C PHE A 56 0.96 -7.93 -5.36
N ARG A 57 1.87 -8.87 -5.09
CA ARG A 57 1.74 -9.96 -4.13
C ARG A 57 0.54 -10.88 -4.34
N TYR A 58 0.03 -10.99 -5.57
CA TYR A 58 -1.17 -11.78 -5.90
C TYR A 58 -1.10 -13.23 -5.39
N HIS A 59 0.05 -13.88 -5.51
CA HIS A 59 0.20 -15.29 -5.11
C HIS A 59 0.53 -15.51 -3.63
N VAL A 60 0.81 -14.45 -2.87
CA VAL A 60 1.40 -14.58 -1.52
C VAL A 60 0.59 -13.84 -0.46
N TRP A 61 0.04 -12.66 -0.79
CA TRP A 61 -0.64 -11.80 0.16
C TRP A 61 -1.56 -10.80 -0.54
N THR A 62 -2.70 -11.30 -1.00
CA THR A 62 -3.72 -10.50 -1.72
C THR A 62 -4.36 -9.43 -0.83
N LYS A 63 -4.61 -9.75 0.46
CA LYS A 63 -5.23 -8.83 1.43
C LYS A 63 -4.54 -7.48 1.49
N GLY A 64 -3.20 -7.46 1.46
CA GLY A 64 -2.41 -6.23 1.58
C GLY A 64 -2.68 -5.17 0.51
N HIS A 65 -3.27 -5.54 -0.64
CA HIS A 65 -3.62 -4.58 -1.70
C HIS A 65 -5.08 -4.66 -2.13
N ALA A 66 -5.89 -5.54 -1.53
CA ALA A 66 -7.27 -5.79 -1.95
C ALA A 66 -8.15 -4.52 -1.98
N PRO A 67 -8.08 -3.61 -0.97
CA PRO A 67 -8.89 -2.39 -0.97
C PRO A 67 -8.64 -1.45 -2.16
N THR A 68 -7.48 -1.57 -2.84
CA THR A 68 -7.19 -0.82 -4.09
C THR A 68 -8.26 -1.06 -5.16
N ASN A 69 -8.99 -2.18 -5.10
CA ASN A 69 -10.03 -2.57 -6.03
C ASN A 69 -9.54 -2.55 -7.48
N PHE A 70 -8.63 -3.49 -7.80
CA PHE A 70 -8.03 -3.58 -9.13
C PHE A 70 -9.06 -3.82 -10.23
N ALA A 71 -10.19 -4.48 -9.94
CA ALA A 71 -11.28 -4.65 -10.91
C ALA A 71 -11.85 -3.29 -11.36
N LYS A 72 -12.15 -2.40 -10.40
CA LYS A 72 -12.54 -1.00 -10.68
C LYS A 72 -11.40 -0.23 -11.35
N TRP A 73 -10.16 -0.43 -10.91
CA TRP A 73 -9.01 0.26 -11.49
C TRP A 73 -8.90 0.03 -13.00
N ARG A 74 -9.17 -1.17 -13.50
CA ARG A 74 -9.01 -1.51 -14.93
C ARG A 74 -9.79 -0.57 -15.85
N THR A 75 -11.00 -0.17 -15.45
CA THR A 75 -11.89 0.69 -16.26
C THR A 75 -11.91 2.15 -15.80
N ALA A 76 -11.37 2.46 -14.61
CA ALA A 76 -11.37 3.81 -14.08
C ALA A 76 -10.57 4.78 -14.96
N THR A 77 -11.16 5.94 -15.26
CA THR A 77 -10.52 7.07 -15.96
C THR A 77 -10.28 8.26 -15.02
N THR A 78 -10.99 8.31 -13.91
CA THR A 78 -10.87 9.32 -12.85
C THR A 78 -10.42 8.69 -11.53
N PRO A 79 -9.75 9.45 -10.64
CA PRO A 79 -9.43 8.99 -9.29
C PRO A 79 -10.69 8.56 -8.52
N TYR A 80 -10.54 7.57 -7.66
CA TYR A 80 -11.65 7.06 -6.85
C TYR A 80 -11.21 6.75 -5.43
N ARG A 81 -12.13 6.96 -4.49
CA ARG A 81 -11.92 6.65 -3.08
C ARG A 81 -12.07 5.16 -2.82
N VAL A 82 -11.31 4.69 -1.84
CA VAL A 82 -11.39 3.34 -1.26
C VAL A 82 -11.33 3.47 0.25
N GLU A 83 -11.94 2.51 0.95
CA GLU A 83 -11.89 2.46 2.40
C GLU A 83 -10.67 1.67 2.86
N TRP A 84 -10.21 1.98 4.08
CA TRP A 84 -9.20 1.17 4.74
C TRP A 84 -9.77 -0.20 5.15
N GLU A 85 -8.96 -1.24 5.07
CA GLU A 85 -9.25 -2.58 5.61
C GLU A 85 -8.02 -3.14 6.34
N ALA A 86 -8.23 -4.20 7.13
CA ALA A 86 -7.15 -4.92 7.80
C ALA A 86 -6.04 -5.33 6.82
N ASP A 87 -4.79 -5.23 7.28
CA ASP A 87 -3.58 -5.52 6.50
C ASP A 87 -3.29 -4.60 5.30
N PHE A 88 -4.10 -3.55 5.05
CA PHE A 88 -3.92 -2.71 3.87
C PHE A 88 -2.54 -2.02 3.84
N GLU A 89 -1.75 -2.32 2.81
CA GLU A 89 -0.35 -1.89 2.63
C GLU A 89 -0.08 -1.29 1.22
N PRO A 90 -0.86 -0.29 0.76
CA PRO A 90 -0.65 0.33 -0.54
C PRO A 90 0.64 1.14 -0.61
N TYR A 91 1.08 1.45 -1.83
CA TYR A 91 2.04 2.53 -2.06
C TYR A 91 1.27 3.84 -2.23
N VAL A 92 1.63 4.85 -1.45
CA VAL A 92 0.92 6.13 -1.43
C VAL A 92 1.86 7.31 -1.70
N VAL A 93 1.31 8.35 -2.31
CA VAL A 93 1.88 9.70 -2.31
C VAL A 93 1.06 10.52 -1.32
N VAL A 94 1.75 11.02 -0.30
CA VAL A 94 1.17 11.80 0.81
C VAL A 94 1.97 13.09 1.01
N ARG A 95 1.38 14.07 1.69
CA ARG A 95 2.07 15.30 2.08
C ARG A 95 3.20 14.97 3.07
N LYS A 96 4.28 15.78 3.05
CA LYS A 96 5.51 15.49 3.81
C LYS A 96 5.33 15.52 5.33
N ASP A 97 4.36 16.29 5.82
CA ASP A 97 3.97 16.40 7.23
C ASP A 97 3.02 15.28 7.68
N CYS A 98 2.90 14.21 6.89
CA CYS A 98 2.22 12.99 7.35
C CYS A 98 2.95 12.38 8.56
N PRO A 99 2.30 11.49 9.32
CA PRO A 99 2.93 10.76 10.41
C PRO A 99 4.22 10.07 9.96
N GLU A 100 5.21 10.05 10.84
CA GLU A 100 6.42 9.27 10.63
C GLU A 100 6.12 7.77 10.80
N TYR A 101 7.00 6.91 10.27
CA TYR A 101 6.91 5.48 10.55
C TYR A 101 7.16 5.18 12.02
N ASP A 102 6.33 4.33 12.62
CA ASP A 102 6.51 3.90 13.99
C ASP A 102 7.81 3.10 14.15
N ARG A 103 8.65 3.53 15.10
CA ARG A 103 10.02 3.02 15.30
C ARG A 103 10.06 1.61 15.87
N ARG A 104 8.94 1.05 16.34
CA ARG A 104 8.86 -0.35 16.79
C ARG A 104 9.05 -1.32 15.62
N PHE A 105 8.61 -0.95 14.42
CA PHE A 105 8.59 -1.84 13.25
C PHE A 105 9.84 -1.70 12.38
N VAL A 106 10.95 -2.23 12.89
CA VAL A 106 12.23 -2.29 12.16
C VAL A 106 12.37 -3.61 11.39
N GLY A 107 12.98 -3.55 10.20
CA GLY A 107 13.21 -4.72 9.36
C GLY A 107 11.96 -5.11 8.55
N PHE A 108 11.50 -6.34 8.69
CA PHE A 108 10.39 -6.87 7.90
C PHE A 108 9.09 -6.98 8.70
N GLY A 109 8.01 -6.44 8.11
CA GLY A 109 6.63 -6.58 8.59
C GLY A 109 6.11 -5.36 9.33
N TRP A 110 4.81 -5.11 9.19
CA TRP A 110 4.01 -4.12 9.92
C TRP A 110 4.38 -2.64 9.81
N ASN A 111 5.57 -2.28 9.30
CA ASN A 111 5.97 -0.89 9.10
C ASN A 111 5.00 -0.10 8.20
N LYS A 112 4.71 -0.57 6.99
CA LYS A 112 3.76 0.12 6.11
C LYS A 112 2.30 -0.02 6.55
N VAL A 113 1.89 -1.18 7.06
CA VAL A 113 0.52 -1.39 7.57
C VAL A 113 0.21 -0.43 8.72
N ALA A 114 1.13 -0.29 9.68
CA ALA A 114 0.98 0.64 10.80
C ALA A 114 0.89 2.09 10.32
N HIS A 115 1.73 2.49 9.36
CA HIS A 115 1.68 3.85 8.79
C HIS A 115 0.34 4.15 8.10
N ILE A 116 -0.16 3.21 7.29
CA ILE A 116 -1.45 3.36 6.59
C ILE A 116 -2.62 3.37 7.58
N MET A 117 -2.55 2.56 8.63
CA MET A 117 -3.52 2.58 9.74
C MET A 117 -3.53 3.93 10.46
N GLU A 118 -2.36 4.55 10.66
CA GLU A 118 -2.30 5.88 11.28
C GLU A 118 -2.83 7.00 10.37
N LEU A 119 -2.55 6.93 9.06
CA LEU A 119 -3.18 7.84 8.10
C LEU A 119 -4.71 7.75 8.15
N ASP A 120 -5.25 6.53 8.19
CA ASP A 120 -6.69 6.29 8.32
C ASP A 120 -7.25 6.86 9.63
N ALA A 121 -6.53 6.68 10.75
CA ALA A 121 -6.91 7.22 12.06
C ALA A 121 -6.91 8.75 12.11
N GLN A 122 -6.07 9.39 11.27
CA GLN A 122 -6.03 10.83 11.09
C GLN A 122 -6.99 11.34 10.00
N GLU A 123 -7.91 10.49 9.53
CA GLU A 123 -8.95 10.79 8.54
C GLU A 123 -8.38 11.15 7.16
N TYR A 124 -7.25 10.56 6.77
CA TYR A 124 -6.78 10.68 5.40
C TYR A 124 -7.71 9.95 4.44
N GLU A 125 -8.06 10.63 3.35
CA GLU A 125 -8.81 10.04 2.27
C GLU A 125 -7.87 9.24 1.34
N PHE A 126 -8.10 7.93 1.25
CA PHE A 126 -7.39 7.05 0.33
C PHE A 126 -7.96 7.15 -1.09
N THR A 127 -7.18 7.74 -2.01
CA THR A 127 -7.61 7.97 -3.39
C THR A 127 -6.74 7.21 -4.37
N VAL A 128 -7.30 6.26 -5.10
CA VAL A 128 -6.57 5.48 -6.11
C VAL A 128 -6.42 6.27 -7.40
N LEU A 129 -5.18 6.32 -7.91
CA LEU A 129 -4.85 6.98 -9.17
C LEU A 129 -5.06 6.03 -10.37
N PRO A 130 -5.89 6.39 -11.37
CA PRO A 130 -6.29 5.49 -12.45
C PRO A 130 -5.22 5.33 -13.53
N ASN A 131 -4.32 6.32 -13.68
CA ASN A 131 -3.30 6.37 -14.74
C ASN A 131 -1.87 6.47 -14.19
N ALA A 132 -1.69 6.14 -12.92
CA ALA A 132 -0.40 5.88 -12.30
C ALA A 132 -0.35 4.41 -11.89
N TYR A 133 0.81 3.78 -12.07
CA TYR A 133 1.07 2.43 -11.61
C TYR A 133 2.57 2.22 -11.44
N MET A 134 2.93 1.19 -10.68
CA MET A 134 4.29 0.69 -10.59
C MET A 134 4.33 -0.82 -10.82
N ILE A 135 5.49 -1.32 -11.24
CA ILE A 135 5.72 -2.75 -11.45
C ILE A 135 6.92 -3.16 -10.61
N HIS A 136 6.68 -4.09 -9.70
CA HIS A 136 7.69 -4.78 -8.93
C HIS A 136 8.41 -5.83 -9.79
N MET A 137 9.72 -5.72 -9.86
CA MET A 137 10.59 -6.71 -10.49
C MET A 137 11.02 -7.75 -9.47
N PRO A 138 11.08 -9.04 -9.86
CA PRO A 138 11.51 -10.09 -8.95
C PRO A 138 12.97 -9.87 -8.56
N HIS A 139 13.25 -10.03 -7.27
CA HIS A 139 14.58 -9.89 -6.71
C HIS A 139 14.79 -10.90 -5.57
N ALA A 140 16.05 -11.11 -5.20
CA ALA A 140 16.39 -11.98 -4.08
C ALA A 140 15.71 -11.49 -2.78
N PRO A 141 15.24 -12.40 -1.90
CA PRO A 141 14.71 -12.03 -0.60
C PRO A 141 15.76 -11.27 0.22
N SER A 142 15.33 -10.24 0.96
CA SER A 142 16.20 -9.55 1.92
C SER A 142 16.58 -10.43 3.11
N PHE A 143 17.60 -10.01 3.86
CA PHE A 143 17.95 -10.67 5.12
C PHE A 143 16.79 -10.62 6.12
N ASP A 144 16.07 -9.49 6.21
CA ASP A 144 14.99 -9.31 7.17
C ASP A 144 13.79 -10.21 6.89
N ILE A 145 13.38 -10.37 5.62
CA ILE A 145 12.30 -11.32 5.30
C ILE A 145 12.73 -12.77 5.59
N THR A 146 14.00 -13.08 5.39
CA THR A 146 14.56 -14.41 5.73
C THR A 146 14.50 -14.64 7.23
N LYS A 147 14.92 -13.65 8.04
CA LYS A 147 14.85 -13.68 9.50
C LYS A 147 13.40 -13.81 10.00
N PHE A 148 12.46 -13.05 9.43
CA PHE A 148 11.04 -13.16 9.75
C PHE A 148 10.49 -14.57 9.50
N ARG A 149 10.86 -15.19 8.36
CA ARG A 149 10.42 -16.54 7.98
C ARG A 149 11.03 -17.63 8.86
N SER A 150 12.33 -17.54 9.18
CA SER A 150 13.03 -18.60 9.91
C SER A 150 12.94 -18.49 11.44
N ASN A 151 12.77 -17.28 11.99
CA ASN A 151 12.82 -17.06 13.43
C ASN A 151 11.40 -16.93 14.02
N LYS A 152 10.96 -17.96 14.77
CA LYS A 152 9.66 -17.94 15.47
C LYS A 152 9.58 -16.79 16.47
N GLN A 153 10.66 -16.48 17.18
CA GLN A 153 10.63 -15.45 18.20
C GLN A 153 10.53 -14.05 17.61
N TYR A 154 11.11 -13.82 16.44
CA TYR A 154 10.86 -12.57 15.69
C TYR A 154 9.36 -12.36 15.46
N ARG A 155 8.63 -13.40 15.04
CA ARG A 155 7.19 -13.29 14.76
C ARG A 155 6.35 -13.09 16.01
N ILE A 156 6.75 -13.69 17.13
CA ILE A 156 6.09 -13.46 18.43
C ILE A 156 6.30 -12.01 18.86
N CYS A 157 7.54 -11.50 18.82
CA CYS A 157 7.82 -10.11 19.14
C CYS A 157 7.06 -9.15 18.22
N LEU A 158 7.04 -9.40 16.90
CA LEU A 158 6.28 -8.58 15.96
C LEU A 158 4.79 -8.55 16.29
N LYS A 159 4.22 -9.69 16.70
CA LYS A 159 2.82 -9.77 17.13
C LYS A 159 2.58 -8.94 18.39
N THR A 160 3.44 -9.02 19.40
CA THR A 160 3.33 -8.18 20.60
C THR A 160 3.42 -6.69 20.25
N LEU A 161 4.37 -6.29 19.40
CA LEU A 161 4.49 -4.89 18.95
C LEU A 161 3.27 -4.41 18.16
N LYS A 162 2.66 -5.28 17.33
CA LYS A 162 1.38 -5.02 16.66
C LYS A 162 0.28 -4.71 17.69
N GLU A 163 0.13 -5.57 18.70
CA GLU A 163 -0.92 -5.43 19.71
C GLU A 163 -0.74 -4.15 20.53
N GLU A 164 0.49 -3.84 20.94
CA GLU A 164 0.83 -2.59 21.61
C GLU A 164 0.51 -1.37 20.74
N PHE A 165 0.89 -1.40 19.46
CA PHE A 165 0.57 -0.33 18.52
C PHE A 165 -0.93 -0.09 18.40
N GLN A 166 -1.72 -1.14 18.21
CA GLN A 166 -3.18 -1.02 18.10
C GLN A 166 -3.82 -0.47 19.40
N GLN A 167 -3.30 -0.85 20.57
CA GLN A 167 -3.74 -0.27 21.84
C GLN A 167 -3.41 1.23 21.93
N ASP A 168 -2.20 1.62 21.56
CA ASP A 168 -1.79 3.03 21.58
C ASP A 168 -2.62 3.87 20.59
N MET A 169 -2.92 3.32 19.41
CA MET A 169 -3.82 3.95 18.44
C MET A 169 -5.20 4.22 19.04
N SER A 170 -5.78 3.25 19.76
CA SER A 170 -7.08 3.44 20.42
C SER A 170 -7.05 4.46 21.56
N ARG A 171 -5.94 4.56 22.30
CA ARG A 171 -5.76 5.58 23.34
C ARG A 171 -5.61 6.98 22.75
N HIS A 172 -4.89 7.11 21.64
CA HIS A 172 -4.58 8.42 21.05
C HIS A 172 -5.74 8.96 20.19
N TYR A 173 -6.33 8.11 19.34
CA TYR A 173 -7.36 8.51 18.38
C TYR A 173 -8.79 8.15 18.81
N GLY A 174 -8.96 7.50 19.97
CA GLY A 174 -10.26 7.21 20.56
C GLY A 174 -11.14 6.33 19.69
N PHE A 175 -12.41 6.74 19.53
CA PHE A 175 -13.43 5.96 18.82
C PHE A 175 -13.05 5.62 17.36
N ALA A 176 -12.34 6.54 16.67
CA ALA A 176 -11.90 6.33 15.30
C ALA A 176 -10.95 5.13 15.13
N ALA A 177 -10.25 4.75 16.20
CA ALA A 177 -9.28 3.65 16.20
C ALA A 177 -9.80 2.34 16.78
N LEU A 178 -11.04 2.28 17.27
CA LEU A 178 -11.62 1.03 17.80
C LEU A 178 -11.72 -0.07 16.73
N LYS A 179 -11.94 0.33 15.46
CA LYS A 179 -11.99 -0.60 14.32
C LYS A 179 -10.69 -1.38 14.12
N TYR A 180 -9.57 -0.92 14.66
CA TYR A 180 -8.28 -1.59 14.53
C TYR A 180 -8.08 -2.73 15.53
N LEU A 181 -8.76 -2.71 16.68
CA LEU A 181 -8.60 -3.74 17.72
C LEU A 181 -9.19 -5.08 17.30
N THR A 182 -10.18 -5.07 16.42
CA THR A 182 -10.86 -6.26 15.89
C THR A 182 -10.43 -6.62 14.47
N ALA A 183 -9.46 -5.89 13.91
CA ALA A 183 -8.97 -6.10 12.55
C ALA A 183 -7.98 -7.28 12.51
N GLU A 184 -8.43 -8.42 11.98
CA GLU A 184 -7.65 -9.65 11.79
C GLU A 184 -7.05 -9.83 10.37
#